data_AF-A0A8J3K401-F1
#
_entry.id   AF-A0A8J3K401-F1
#
_cell.length_a   1.000
_cell.length_b   1.000
_cell.length_c   1.000
_cell.angle_alpha   90.00
_cell.angle_beta   90.00
_cell.angle_gamma   90.00
#
_symmetry.space_group_name_H-M   'P 1'
#
loop_
_entity.id
_entity.type
_entity.pdbx_description
1 polymer ?
#
loop_
_entity_poly.entity_id
_entity_poly.type
_entity_poly.pdbx_seq_one_letter_code
_entity_poly.pdbx_strand_id
1 'polypeptide(L)'
;MVSTPARNAPAHWWVNQRHTFDAERAEGIMWAPKLSQNGRQQSHWETMRDVQPGDRIVHYVDGVIMAVGVAATSAFDSRRPPALGDERWEDEGRMVRVNYTTLTRPIGIDEIPAEHRTASPFNSAHKVLQGYLFPIDPEVLAYLTSTFAELTWDVPYAARYVPDEAREDAAELLRGLLGVQLWTPAGQPNTILEMGPGDVLVATGRTPSGTRVPIKWVAEALERLADEGALTISVDEVGYRSAFIGAVLRTLPGARLVGNPPTITFEPEDGEPEPEAPAAEPSGPPAGAGYEGPLNKAVSSTARAEQPKLRAKLLGAAKQASCAICDVTYPVKFVWAAHIKKRANCTEDEARDLDHIAMIACLFGCDVLYEAGLIAVNGQGRVITSPTVQDSSPLGQQLAPLRGRLVAAFTDTSRKYFEWHRTNTFLGPA
;
A
#
# COMPACT_ATOMS: atom_id res chain seq x y z
N MET A 1 15.35 6.65 16.99
CA MET A 1 16.12 6.74 15.73
C MET A 1 15.69 8.02 15.05
N VAL A 2 16.64 8.80 14.54
CA VAL A 2 16.33 10.07 13.85
C VAL A 2 15.83 9.68 12.46
N SER A 3 14.53 9.86 12.20
CA SER A 3 13.95 9.66 10.87
C SER A 3 14.61 10.64 9.90
N THR A 4 15.23 10.11 8.84
CA THR A 4 15.84 10.92 7.78
C THR A 4 14.71 11.66 7.07
N PRO A 5 14.75 13.00 6.95
CA PRO A 5 13.66 13.75 6.33
C PRO A 5 13.37 13.24 4.91
N ALA A 6 12.08 13.20 4.56
CA ALA A 6 11.62 12.77 3.24
C ALA A 6 12.26 13.64 2.14
N ARG A 7 12.87 13.00 1.13
CA ARG A 7 13.48 13.72 0.00
C ARG A 7 12.40 14.22 -0.97
N ASN A 8 12.60 15.42 -1.53
CA ASN A 8 11.67 16.04 -2.50
C ASN A 8 11.64 15.35 -3.88
N ALA A 9 12.63 14.50 -4.18
CA ALA A 9 12.70 13.73 -5.43
C ALA A 9 13.31 12.34 -5.15
N PRO A 10 12.88 11.30 -5.89
CA PRO A 10 13.40 9.95 -5.72
C PRO A 10 14.89 9.89 -6.10
N ALA A 11 15.68 9.22 -5.26
CA ALA A 11 17.07 8.90 -5.58
C ALA A 11 17.13 7.77 -6.60
N HIS A 12 18.27 7.66 -7.29
CA HIS A 12 18.53 6.62 -8.29
C HIS A 12 19.69 5.76 -7.83
N TRP A 13 19.48 4.46 -7.82
CA TRP A 13 20.37 3.46 -7.26
C TRP A 13 20.74 2.42 -8.30
N TRP A 14 21.95 1.91 -8.21
CA TRP A 14 22.46 0.78 -8.98
C TRP A 14 22.80 -0.35 -8.02
N VAL A 15 22.19 -1.51 -8.21
CA VAL A 15 22.43 -2.70 -7.39
C VAL A 15 23.14 -3.79 -8.20
N ASN A 16 24.20 -4.34 -7.63
CA ASN A 16 24.98 -5.45 -8.20
C ASN A 16 24.55 -6.78 -7.56
N GLN A 17 23.75 -7.58 -8.25
CA GLN A 17 23.08 -8.75 -7.66
C GLN A 17 23.66 -10.11 -8.09
N ARG A 18 24.57 -10.18 -9.07
CA ARG A 18 25.26 -11.41 -9.52
C ARG A 18 24.39 -12.68 -9.37
N HIS A 19 24.71 -13.57 -8.42
CA HIS A 19 24.03 -14.85 -8.18
C HIS A 19 22.70 -14.77 -7.41
N THR A 20 22.39 -13.64 -6.75
CA THR A 20 21.16 -13.51 -5.96
C THR A 20 20.00 -12.86 -6.72
N PHE A 21 20.22 -12.37 -7.94
CA PHE A 21 19.22 -11.63 -8.72
C PHE A 21 17.89 -12.37 -8.89
N ASP A 22 17.91 -13.62 -9.36
CA ASP A 22 16.66 -14.33 -9.66
C ASP A 22 15.83 -14.58 -8.40
N ALA A 23 16.47 -14.96 -7.29
CA ALA A 23 15.80 -15.17 -6.02
C ALA A 23 15.31 -13.86 -5.39
N GLU A 24 16.12 -12.81 -5.41
CA GLU A 24 15.73 -11.48 -4.93
C GLU A 24 14.57 -10.88 -5.73
N ARG A 25 14.59 -11.04 -7.06
CA ARG A 25 13.49 -10.62 -7.94
C ARG A 25 12.20 -11.40 -7.65
N ALA A 26 12.29 -12.72 -7.56
CA ALA A 26 11.12 -13.57 -7.31
C ALA A 26 10.44 -13.23 -5.98
N GLU A 27 11.21 -12.88 -4.96
CA GLU A 27 10.72 -12.47 -3.64
C GLU A 27 10.33 -10.98 -3.55
N GLY A 28 10.61 -10.19 -4.59
CA GLY A 28 10.36 -8.75 -4.60
C GLY A 28 11.20 -7.99 -3.56
N ILE A 29 12.49 -8.33 -3.42
CA ILE A 29 13.39 -7.77 -2.41
C ILE A 29 14.75 -7.37 -2.96
N MET A 30 15.48 -6.57 -2.19
CA MET A 30 16.93 -6.49 -2.18
C MET A 30 17.41 -6.80 -0.77
N TRP A 31 18.51 -7.53 -0.61
CA TRP A 31 19.03 -7.86 0.70
C TRP A 31 20.57 -7.77 0.78
N ALA A 32 21.09 -7.16 1.84
CA ALA A 32 22.53 -7.09 2.09
C ALA A 32 22.87 -7.40 3.56
N PRO A 33 23.97 -8.11 3.84
CA PRO A 33 24.39 -8.39 5.21
C PRO A 33 24.84 -7.10 5.92
N LYS A 34 24.73 -7.07 7.26
CA LYS A 34 25.19 -5.92 8.07
C LYS A 34 26.72 -5.91 8.24
N LEU A 35 27.35 -7.08 8.28
CA LEU A 35 28.80 -7.24 8.45
C LEU A 35 29.36 -8.00 7.24
N SER A 36 30.69 -8.00 7.14
CA SER A 36 31.39 -8.82 6.15
C SER A 36 31.87 -10.09 6.83
N GLN A 37 32.21 -11.12 6.05
CA GLN A 37 32.82 -12.37 6.54
C GLN A 37 33.95 -12.20 7.58
N ASN A 38 34.61 -11.03 7.60
CA ASN A 38 35.69 -10.70 8.54
C ASN A 38 35.23 -9.84 9.75
N GLY A 39 33.92 -9.72 10.00
CA GLY A 39 33.33 -8.89 11.06
C GLY A 39 33.48 -7.38 10.83
N ARG A 40 33.91 -6.94 9.64
CA ARG A 40 34.11 -5.52 9.31
C ARG A 40 32.89 -4.95 8.60
N GLN A 41 32.45 -3.78 9.04
CA GLN A 41 31.40 -2.96 8.43
C GLN A 41 31.89 -2.43 7.06
N GLN A 42 31.16 -2.67 5.98
CA GLN A 42 31.50 -2.16 4.64
C GLN A 42 30.60 -0.95 4.31
N SER A 43 31.20 0.14 3.81
CA SER A 43 30.52 1.40 3.49
C SER A 43 29.40 1.26 2.46
N HIS A 44 29.52 0.33 1.51
CA HIS A 44 28.51 0.10 0.44
C HIS A 44 27.21 -0.56 0.95
N TRP A 45 27.16 -1.08 2.18
CA TRP A 45 25.93 -1.61 2.78
C TRP A 45 25.22 -0.60 3.68
N GLU A 46 25.91 0.46 4.08
CA GLU A 46 25.27 1.60 4.76
C GLU A 46 24.36 2.35 3.81
N THR A 47 24.69 2.40 2.53
CA THR A 47 23.90 3.04 1.47
C THR A 47 22.48 2.49 1.36
N MET A 48 22.23 1.24 1.77
CA MET A 48 20.86 0.71 1.87
C MET A 48 19.98 1.56 2.80
N ARG A 49 20.54 2.13 3.88
CA ARG A 49 19.79 2.99 4.82
C ARG A 49 19.29 4.28 4.19
N ASP A 50 19.91 4.68 3.08
CA ASP A 50 19.54 5.90 2.36
C ASP A 50 18.43 5.63 1.34
N VAL A 51 18.02 4.38 1.13
CA VAL A 51 16.91 4.01 0.26
C VAL A 51 15.59 4.39 0.93
N GLN A 52 14.76 5.13 0.20
CA GLN A 52 13.43 5.55 0.61
C GLN A 52 12.37 4.99 -0.34
N PRO A 53 11.11 4.80 0.12
CA PRO A 53 10.00 4.44 -0.74
C PRO A 53 9.89 5.40 -1.94
N GLY A 54 9.75 4.85 -3.14
CA GLY A 54 9.68 5.59 -4.40
C GLY A 54 11.02 5.76 -5.12
N ASP A 55 12.15 5.49 -4.46
CA ASP A 55 13.47 5.52 -5.12
C ASP A 55 13.53 4.54 -6.31
N ARG A 56 14.37 4.90 -7.29
CA ARG A 56 14.52 4.20 -8.57
C ARG A 56 15.77 3.32 -8.54
N ILE A 57 15.65 2.06 -8.93
CA ILE A 57 16.73 1.08 -8.86
C ILE A 57 16.99 0.51 -10.26
N VAL A 58 18.26 0.40 -10.63
CA VAL A 58 18.79 -0.34 -11.78
C VAL A 58 19.41 -1.63 -11.27
N HIS A 59 18.97 -2.77 -11.79
CA HIS A 59 19.43 -4.11 -11.38
C HIS A 59 20.46 -4.66 -12.36
N TYR A 60 21.70 -4.77 -11.90
CA TYR A 60 22.84 -5.21 -12.69
C TYR A 60 23.37 -6.58 -12.26
N VAL A 61 23.59 -7.45 -13.24
CA VAL A 61 24.01 -8.84 -13.09
C VAL A 61 25.12 -9.12 -14.09
N ASP A 62 26.32 -9.39 -13.59
CA ASP A 62 27.46 -9.92 -14.36
C ASP A 62 27.68 -9.34 -15.77
N GLY A 63 27.68 -8.01 -15.87
CA GLY A 63 27.95 -7.30 -17.13
C GLY A 63 26.70 -6.80 -17.83
N VAL A 64 25.51 -7.04 -17.29
CA VAL A 64 24.24 -6.76 -17.95
C VAL A 64 23.25 -6.09 -16.99
N ILE A 65 22.53 -5.08 -17.44
CA ILE A 65 21.36 -4.55 -16.74
C ILE A 65 20.16 -5.41 -17.11
N MET A 66 19.52 -6.00 -16.10
CA MET A 66 18.47 -7.00 -16.27
C MET A 66 17.07 -6.44 -16.00
N ALA A 67 16.96 -5.50 -15.08
CA ALA A 67 15.68 -4.97 -14.62
C ALA A 67 15.82 -3.54 -14.09
N VAL A 68 14.68 -2.89 -13.97
CA VAL A 68 14.50 -1.69 -13.15
C VAL A 68 13.55 -2.02 -12.00
N GLY A 69 13.61 -1.25 -10.92
CA GLY A 69 12.74 -1.45 -9.78
C GLY A 69 12.42 -0.15 -9.05
N VAL A 70 11.26 -0.12 -8.38
CA VAL A 70 10.87 0.96 -7.48
C VAL A 70 10.91 0.45 -6.05
N ALA A 71 11.67 1.13 -5.18
CA ALA A 71 11.68 0.80 -3.76
C ALA A 71 10.28 0.98 -3.17
N ALA A 72 9.71 -0.08 -2.60
CA ALA A 72 8.42 -0.05 -1.94
C ALA A 72 8.54 0.35 -0.46
N THR A 73 9.68 0.04 0.16
CA THR A 73 9.97 0.30 1.57
C THR A 73 11.29 1.05 1.73
N SER A 74 11.51 1.61 2.91
CA SER A 74 12.87 1.93 3.38
C SER A 74 13.63 0.64 3.67
N ALA A 75 14.96 0.73 3.88
CA ALA A 75 15.70 -0.43 4.37
C ALA A 75 15.39 -0.73 5.83
N PHE A 76 15.06 -1.99 6.12
CA PHE A 76 14.76 -2.48 7.46
C PHE A 76 15.62 -3.69 7.80
N ASP A 77 15.83 -3.92 9.09
CA ASP A 77 16.61 -5.05 9.56
C ASP A 77 15.83 -6.35 9.35
N SER A 78 16.46 -7.34 8.73
CA SER A 78 15.83 -8.62 8.44
C SER A 78 16.85 -9.74 8.48
N ARG A 79 16.39 -10.97 8.79
CA ARG A 79 17.23 -12.15 8.59
C ARG A 79 17.46 -12.42 7.10
N ARG A 80 18.43 -13.26 6.78
CA ARG A 80 18.62 -13.71 5.40
C ARG A 80 17.35 -14.46 4.93
N PRO A 81 16.72 -14.04 3.82
CA PRO A 81 15.60 -14.77 3.26
C PRO A 81 16.03 -16.19 2.87
N PRO A 82 15.26 -17.24 3.25
CA PRO A 82 15.61 -18.62 2.92
C PRO A 82 15.81 -18.88 1.42
N ALA A 83 15.07 -18.16 0.57
CA ALA A 83 15.19 -18.21 -0.88
C ALA A 83 16.59 -17.84 -1.41
N LEU A 84 17.40 -17.11 -0.63
CA LEU A 84 18.77 -16.74 -1.02
C LEU A 84 19.82 -17.82 -0.70
N GLY A 85 19.40 -18.98 -0.17
CA GLY A 85 20.25 -20.13 0.14
C GLY A 85 21.22 -19.94 1.33
N ASP A 86 21.87 -21.04 1.72
CA ASP A 86 22.66 -21.18 2.95
C ASP A 86 24.13 -20.72 2.85
N GLU A 87 24.57 -20.18 1.71
CA GLU A 87 26.00 -20.01 1.41
C GLU A 87 26.72 -18.83 2.11
N ARG A 88 26.11 -18.15 3.09
CA ARG A 88 26.79 -17.08 3.85
C ARG A 88 26.56 -17.18 5.36
N TRP A 89 27.66 -17.03 6.10
CA TRP A 89 27.77 -17.07 7.57
C TRP A 89 26.94 -16.03 8.34
N GLU A 90 26.31 -15.05 7.68
CA GLU A 90 25.63 -13.95 8.35
C GLU A 90 24.13 -14.01 8.17
N ASP A 91 23.45 -14.27 9.28
CA ASP A 91 21.99 -14.39 9.36
C ASP A 91 21.30 -13.03 9.51
N GLU A 92 22.04 -11.95 9.84
CA GLU A 92 21.47 -10.59 10.00
C GLU A 92 21.88 -9.64 8.87
N GLY A 93 20.87 -9.04 8.24
CA GLY A 93 21.05 -8.09 7.16
C GLY A 93 20.05 -6.95 7.20
N ARG A 94 20.02 -6.23 6.08
CA ARG A 94 19.00 -5.25 5.75
C ARG A 94 18.26 -5.70 4.51
N MET A 95 16.98 -5.42 4.46
CA MET A 95 16.09 -5.73 3.35
C MET A 95 15.40 -4.46 2.87
N VAL A 96 15.17 -4.36 1.56
CA VAL A 96 14.29 -3.38 0.93
C VAL A 96 13.31 -4.18 0.08
N ARG A 97 12.01 -3.94 0.18
CA ARG A 97 11.01 -4.48 -0.75
C ARG A 97 11.06 -3.66 -2.03
N VAL A 98 11.03 -4.32 -3.19
CA VAL A 98 11.19 -3.68 -4.50
C VAL A 98 10.16 -4.23 -5.47
N ASN A 99 9.47 -3.32 -6.16
CA ASN A 99 8.60 -3.66 -7.27
C ASN A 99 9.45 -3.72 -8.54
N TYR A 100 9.75 -4.93 -9.00
CA TYR A 100 10.61 -5.18 -10.16
C TYR A 100 9.86 -5.02 -11.49
N THR A 101 10.59 -4.60 -12.52
CA THR A 101 10.18 -4.68 -13.92
C THR A 101 11.37 -5.18 -14.72
N THR A 102 11.26 -6.41 -15.23
CA THR A 102 12.33 -7.02 -16.04
C THR A 102 12.37 -6.37 -17.41
N LEU A 103 13.58 -6.05 -17.87
CA LEU A 103 13.76 -5.51 -19.23
C LEU A 103 13.46 -6.61 -20.25
N THR A 104 12.77 -6.25 -21.32
CA THR A 104 12.50 -7.15 -22.45
C THR A 104 13.81 -7.52 -23.13
N ARG A 105 14.70 -6.53 -23.26
CA ARG A 105 16.07 -6.72 -23.75
C ARG A 105 17.07 -6.29 -22.68
N PRO A 106 17.81 -7.23 -22.08
CA PRO A 106 18.91 -6.89 -21.19
C PRO A 106 19.95 -6.02 -21.89
N ILE A 107 20.51 -5.05 -21.17
CA ILE A 107 21.46 -4.06 -21.72
C ILE A 107 22.87 -4.43 -21.27
N GLY A 108 23.73 -4.79 -22.22
CA GLY A 108 25.14 -5.05 -21.96
C GLY A 108 25.89 -3.80 -21.52
N ILE A 109 26.83 -3.94 -20.59
CA ILE A 109 27.65 -2.82 -20.11
C ILE A 109 28.57 -2.26 -21.20
N ASP A 110 28.90 -3.08 -22.20
CA ASP A 110 29.62 -2.73 -23.41
C ASP A 110 28.79 -1.90 -24.39
N GLU A 111 27.46 -1.94 -24.28
CA GLU A 111 26.56 -1.02 -24.99
C GLU A 111 26.61 0.41 -24.43
N ILE A 112 27.21 0.61 -23.24
CA ILE A 112 27.41 1.92 -22.61
C ILE A 112 28.85 2.38 -22.90
N PRO A 113 29.06 3.40 -23.75
CA PRO A 113 30.38 3.90 -24.11
C PRO A 113 31.19 4.35 -22.89
N ALA A 114 32.52 4.21 -22.96
CA ALA A 114 33.41 4.49 -21.83
C ALA A 114 33.34 5.96 -21.38
N GLU A 115 33.12 6.89 -22.31
CA GLU A 115 32.92 8.32 -22.03
C GLU A 115 31.67 8.62 -21.19
N HIS A 116 30.71 7.70 -21.12
CA HIS A 116 29.51 7.80 -20.28
C HIS A 116 29.62 6.96 -18.99
N ARG A 117 30.78 6.32 -18.76
CA ARG A 117 31.09 5.53 -17.56
C ARG A 117 32.13 6.24 -16.69
N THR A 118 31.87 7.49 -16.35
CA THR A 118 32.85 8.43 -15.76
C THR A 118 32.70 8.63 -14.26
N ALA A 119 31.53 8.31 -13.71
CA ALA A 119 31.19 8.47 -12.30
C ALA A 119 30.35 7.28 -11.81
N SER A 120 29.93 7.30 -10.54
CA SER A 120 29.13 6.23 -9.94
C SER A 120 27.95 5.84 -10.84
N PRO A 121 27.73 4.55 -11.15
CA PRO A 121 28.28 3.36 -10.49
C PRO A 121 29.61 2.84 -11.07
N PHE A 122 30.33 3.65 -11.85
CA PHE A 122 31.59 3.31 -12.49
C PHE A 122 32.80 3.90 -11.74
N ASN A 123 33.95 3.23 -11.86
CA ASN A 123 35.23 3.75 -11.39
C ASN A 123 35.97 4.51 -12.49
N SER A 124 37.12 5.10 -12.16
CA SER A 124 37.98 5.83 -13.12
C SER A 124 38.55 4.97 -14.26
N ALA A 125 38.46 3.64 -14.17
CA ALA A 125 38.80 2.72 -15.25
C ALA A 125 37.56 2.29 -16.06
N HIS A 126 36.44 3.02 -15.93
CA HIS A 126 35.15 2.77 -16.57
C HIS A 126 34.48 1.44 -16.19
N LYS A 127 35.01 0.72 -15.19
CA LYS A 127 34.43 -0.55 -14.73
C LYS A 127 33.39 -0.29 -13.64
N VAL A 128 32.39 -1.15 -13.57
CA VAL A 128 31.40 -1.12 -12.47
C VAL A 128 32.11 -1.29 -11.12
N LEU A 129 31.76 -0.45 -10.15
CA LEU A 129 32.31 -0.48 -8.80
C LEU A 129 32.04 -1.82 -8.12
N GLN A 130 33.00 -2.28 -7.31
CA GLN A 130 32.84 -3.49 -6.50
C GLN A 130 32.12 -3.14 -5.20
N GLY A 131 30.96 -3.75 -4.98
CA GLY A 131 30.07 -3.48 -3.86
C GLY A 131 28.64 -3.86 -4.24
N TYR A 132 27.69 -3.66 -3.33
CA TYR A 132 26.30 -4.07 -3.52
C TYR A 132 25.43 -2.96 -4.10
N LEU A 133 25.38 -1.79 -3.46
CA LEU A 133 24.49 -0.69 -3.83
C LEU A 133 25.26 0.62 -3.99
N PHE A 134 24.97 1.37 -5.05
CA PHE A 134 25.62 2.64 -5.38
C PHE A 134 24.60 3.69 -5.83
N PRO A 135 24.76 4.97 -5.48
CA PRO A 135 23.98 6.03 -6.12
C PRO A 135 24.38 6.14 -7.60
N ILE A 136 23.45 6.46 -8.48
CA ILE A 136 23.74 6.75 -9.88
C ILE A 136 24.02 8.25 -10.01
N ASP A 137 25.17 8.58 -10.60
CA ASP A 137 25.50 9.96 -10.93
C ASP A 137 24.49 10.56 -11.93
N PRO A 138 24.04 11.82 -11.76
CA PRO A 138 23.05 12.43 -12.63
C PRO A 138 23.40 12.43 -14.12
N GLU A 139 24.68 12.58 -14.49
CA GLU A 139 25.09 12.58 -15.90
C GLU A 139 24.99 11.18 -16.50
N VAL A 140 25.40 10.16 -15.73
CA VAL A 140 25.25 8.75 -16.11
C VAL A 140 23.77 8.40 -16.25
N LEU A 141 22.94 8.79 -15.28
CA LEU A 141 21.51 8.53 -15.31
C LEU A 141 20.84 9.18 -16.54
N ALA A 142 21.18 10.43 -16.84
CA ALA A 142 20.64 11.14 -17.99
C ALA A 142 20.99 10.43 -19.31
N TYR A 143 22.22 9.95 -19.44
CA TYR A 143 22.62 9.14 -20.59
C TYR A 143 21.84 7.83 -20.69
N LEU A 144 21.76 7.07 -19.59
CA LEU A 144 21.08 5.78 -19.55
C LEU A 144 19.60 5.90 -19.96
N THR A 145 18.89 6.85 -19.35
CA THR A 145 17.46 7.07 -19.59
C THR A 145 17.14 7.68 -20.95
N SER A 146 18.05 8.47 -21.53
CA SER A 146 17.87 9.02 -22.89
C SER A 146 18.22 8.00 -23.99
N THR A 147 19.10 7.04 -23.71
CA THR A 147 19.58 6.06 -24.69
C THR A 147 18.73 4.79 -24.67
N PHE A 148 18.36 4.30 -23.49
CA PHE A 148 17.66 3.04 -23.32
C PHE A 148 16.22 3.28 -22.86
N ALA A 149 15.29 3.29 -23.82
CA ALA A 149 13.89 3.61 -23.59
C ALA A 149 13.16 2.69 -22.59
N GLU A 150 13.67 1.48 -22.34
CA GLU A 150 13.09 0.57 -21.33
C GLU A 150 13.55 0.89 -19.89
N LEU A 151 14.51 1.79 -19.69
CA LEU A 151 14.91 2.27 -18.36
C LEU A 151 13.91 3.32 -17.85
N THR A 152 12.65 2.91 -17.72
CA THR A 152 11.55 3.71 -17.20
C THR A 152 11.00 3.09 -15.93
N TRP A 153 10.76 3.91 -14.92
CA TRP A 153 10.16 3.49 -13.66
C TRP A 153 8.67 3.83 -13.60
N ASP A 154 7.98 3.66 -14.73
CA ASP A 154 6.53 3.81 -14.88
C ASP A 154 5.78 2.61 -14.29
N VAL A 155 6.28 2.12 -13.17
CA VAL A 155 5.58 1.15 -12.35
C VAL A 155 4.46 1.93 -11.66
N PRO A 156 3.19 1.48 -11.76
CA PRO A 156 2.14 2.02 -10.91
C PRO A 156 2.68 2.02 -9.48
N TYR A 157 2.61 3.16 -8.80
CA TYR A 157 2.90 3.29 -7.37
C TYR A 157 1.83 2.55 -6.53
N ALA A 158 1.45 1.34 -6.96
CA ALA A 158 0.23 0.62 -6.61
C ALA A 158 0.49 -0.82 -6.12
N ALA A 159 1.69 -1.37 -6.25
CA ALA A 159 2.10 -2.46 -5.35
C ALA A 159 2.58 -1.84 -4.04
N ARG A 160 1.64 -1.21 -3.32
CA ARG A 160 1.85 -0.80 -1.93
C ARG A 160 1.81 -2.09 -1.13
N TYR A 161 2.98 -2.54 -0.66
CA TYR A 161 3.10 -3.69 0.24
C TYR A 161 2.29 -3.50 1.52
N VAL A 162 1.81 -2.30 1.84
CA VAL A 162 0.98 -2.09 3.03
C VAL A 162 -0.27 -1.30 2.62
N PRO A 163 -1.48 -1.72 3.05
CA PRO A 163 -2.72 -1.03 2.73
C PRO A 163 -2.68 0.43 3.20
N ASP A 164 -3.44 1.30 2.53
CA ASP A 164 -3.53 2.73 2.88
C ASP A 164 -3.98 2.91 4.34
N GLU A 165 -4.74 1.95 4.87
CA GLU A 165 -5.18 1.85 6.26
C GLU A 165 -4.04 1.78 7.28
N ALA A 166 -2.82 1.37 6.88
CA ALA A 166 -1.64 1.44 7.76
C ALA A 166 -0.90 2.78 7.69
N ARG A 167 -1.28 3.65 6.76
CA ARG A 167 -0.81 5.03 6.66
C ARG A 167 -1.85 6.02 7.16
N GLU A 168 -3.09 5.58 7.30
CA GLU A 168 -4.21 6.32 7.89
C GLU A 168 -4.26 6.20 9.42
N ASP A 169 -4.96 7.15 10.05
CA ASP A 169 -4.98 7.39 11.49
C ASP A 169 -5.23 6.10 12.30
N ALA A 170 -4.25 5.71 13.14
CA ALA A 170 -4.35 4.54 14.03
C ALA A 170 -5.61 4.57 14.90
N ALA A 171 -6.12 5.76 15.24
CA ALA A 171 -7.38 5.90 15.95
C ALA A 171 -8.59 5.43 15.13
N GLU A 172 -8.59 5.60 13.81
CA GLU A 172 -9.67 5.13 12.92
C GLU A 172 -9.66 3.61 12.77
N LEU A 173 -8.49 3.00 12.58
CA LEU A 173 -8.34 1.53 12.59
C LEU A 173 -8.84 0.94 13.92
N LEU A 174 -8.34 1.45 15.05
CA LEU A 174 -8.74 0.96 16.38
C LEU A 174 -10.23 1.17 16.66
N ARG A 175 -10.84 2.22 16.10
CA ARG A 175 -12.28 2.47 16.20
C ARG A 175 -13.11 1.43 15.44
N GLY A 176 -12.61 0.96 14.29
CA GLY A 176 -13.22 -0.15 13.55
C GLY A 176 -13.16 -1.48 14.31
N LEU A 177 -12.20 -1.63 15.22
CA LEU A 177 -11.97 -2.85 16.01
C LEU A 177 -12.62 -2.83 17.41
N LEU A 178 -13.39 -1.79 17.74
CA LEU A 178 -14.05 -1.62 19.04
C LEU A 178 -15.08 -2.71 19.35
N GLY A 179 -14.79 -3.57 20.32
CA GLY A 179 -15.64 -4.72 20.66
C GLY A 179 -15.39 -5.96 19.81
N VAL A 180 -14.47 -5.89 18.83
CA VAL A 180 -14.01 -7.06 18.07
C VAL A 180 -13.04 -7.89 18.91
N GLN A 181 -13.13 -9.22 18.82
CA GLN A 181 -12.11 -10.08 19.38
C GLN A 181 -10.88 -10.16 18.46
N LEU A 182 -9.79 -9.61 18.94
CA LEU A 182 -8.49 -9.57 18.26
C LEU A 182 -7.60 -10.68 18.80
N TRP A 183 -7.22 -11.62 17.94
CA TRP A 183 -6.43 -12.78 18.33
C TRP A 183 -4.94 -12.47 18.22
N THR A 184 -4.22 -12.58 19.34
CA THR A 184 -2.75 -12.48 19.33
C THR A 184 -2.14 -13.58 18.47
N PRO A 185 -0.87 -13.42 18.05
CA PRO A 185 -0.04 -14.50 17.53
C PRO A 185 -0.09 -15.79 18.37
N ALA A 186 -0.16 -15.66 19.70
CA ALA A 186 -0.21 -16.78 20.65
C ALA A 186 -1.65 -17.30 20.92
N GLY A 187 -2.63 -16.92 20.10
CA GLY A 187 -4.02 -17.38 20.21
C GLY A 187 -4.80 -16.80 21.40
N GLN A 188 -4.30 -15.73 22.03
CA GLN A 188 -5.00 -15.10 23.15
C GLN A 188 -5.95 -14.01 22.64
N PRO A 189 -7.19 -13.94 23.13
CA PRO A 189 -8.11 -12.89 22.72
C PRO A 189 -7.78 -11.58 23.44
N ASN A 190 -7.77 -10.50 22.67
CA ASN A 190 -7.87 -9.13 23.16
C ASN A 190 -9.19 -8.52 22.67
N THR A 191 -9.71 -7.53 23.38
CA THR A 191 -10.87 -6.78 22.93
C THR A 191 -10.70 -5.33 23.32
N ILE A 192 -10.89 -4.42 22.37
CA ILE A 192 -10.92 -2.99 22.69
C ILE A 192 -12.29 -2.69 23.27
N LEU A 193 -12.34 -2.32 24.56
CA LEU A 193 -13.58 -2.02 25.28
C LEU A 193 -14.04 -0.58 25.08
N GLU A 194 -13.08 0.36 25.04
CA GLU A 194 -13.33 1.79 25.01
C GLU A 194 -12.19 2.51 24.30
N MET A 195 -12.48 3.65 23.67
CA MET A 195 -11.48 4.57 23.15
C MET A 195 -11.52 5.91 23.90
N GLY A 196 -10.37 6.34 24.40
CA GLY A 196 -10.13 7.68 24.90
C GLY A 196 -9.46 8.60 23.85
N PRO A 197 -9.17 9.86 24.21
CA PRO A 197 -8.58 10.84 23.29
C PRO A 197 -7.18 10.50 22.76
N GLY A 198 -6.44 9.59 23.43
CA GLY A 198 -5.09 9.19 23.02
C GLY A 198 -4.72 7.76 23.39
N ASP A 199 -5.67 6.98 23.91
CA ASP A 199 -5.48 5.60 24.33
C ASP A 199 -6.75 4.77 24.08
N VAL A 200 -6.58 3.45 24.18
CA VAL A 200 -7.68 2.49 24.10
C VAL A 200 -7.64 1.55 25.28
N LEU A 201 -8.79 1.20 25.84
CA LEU A 201 -8.90 0.25 26.94
C LEU A 201 -8.99 -1.16 26.38
N VAL A 202 -7.96 -1.98 26.59
CA VAL A 202 -7.86 -3.33 26.00
C VAL A 202 -8.05 -4.40 27.06
N ALA A 203 -9.14 -5.15 26.96
CA ALA A 203 -9.37 -6.37 27.73
C ALA A 203 -8.53 -7.53 27.18
N THR A 204 -8.01 -8.34 28.09
CA THR A 204 -7.32 -9.59 27.77
C THR A 204 -7.84 -10.72 28.66
N GLY A 205 -7.55 -11.97 28.35
CA GLY A 205 -7.91 -13.10 29.23
C GLY A 205 -7.38 -12.96 30.67
N ARG A 206 -6.23 -12.29 30.87
CA ARG A 206 -5.65 -12.04 32.19
C ARG A 206 -6.18 -10.77 32.87
N THR A 207 -6.71 -9.83 32.10
CA THR A 207 -7.21 -8.54 32.62
C THR A 207 -8.51 -8.18 31.90
N PRO A 208 -9.65 -8.78 32.29
CA PRO A 208 -10.93 -8.58 31.61
C PRO A 208 -11.47 -7.15 31.75
N SER A 209 -11.12 -6.47 32.85
CA SER A 209 -11.43 -5.05 33.08
C SER A 209 -10.66 -4.09 32.16
N GLY A 210 -9.67 -4.62 31.44
CA GLY A 210 -8.88 -3.89 30.47
C GLY A 210 -7.68 -3.15 31.05
N THR A 211 -6.75 -2.79 30.16
CA THR A 211 -5.61 -1.91 30.45
C THR A 211 -5.52 -0.86 29.34
N ARG A 212 -5.19 0.38 29.70
CA ARG A 212 -5.02 1.47 28.74
C ARG A 212 -3.75 1.23 27.90
N VAL A 213 -3.90 1.28 26.57
CA VAL A 213 -2.82 1.19 25.60
C VAL A 213 -2.83 2.48 24.78
N PRO A 214 -1.72 3.24 24.72
CA PRO A 214 -1.65 4.45 23.91
C PRO A 214 -1.90 4.16 22.43
N ILE A 215 -2.75 4.97 21.79
CA ILE A 215 -2.99 4.90 20.33
C ILE A 215 -1.67 5.12 19.58
N LYS A 216 -0.80 5.97 20.13
CA LYS A 216 0.54 6.25 19.58
C LYS A 216 1.36 4.98 19.33
N TRP A 217 1.28 3.95 20.18
CA TRP A 217 2.05 2.71 19.97
C TRP A 217 1.55 1.92 18.76
N VAL A 218 0.25 1.96 18.49
CA VAL A 218 -0.32 1.36 17.28
C VAL A 218 0.06 2.20 16.07
N ALA A 219 0.03 3.54 16.18
CA ALA A 219 0.46 4.44 15.11
C ALA A 219 1.94 4.22 14.75
N GLU A 220 2.84 4.15 15.73
CA GLU A 220 4.26 3.86 15.52
C GLU A 220 4.47 2.49 14.87
N ALA A 221 3.66 1.49 15.23
CA ALA A 221 3.73 0.16 14.64
C ALA A 221 3.20 0.12 13.20
N LEU A 222 2.14 0.87 12.89
CA LEU A 222 1.60 1.03 11.54
C LEU A 222 2.56 1.81 10.64
N GLU A 223 3.16 2.88 11.14
CA GLU A 223 4.20 3.67 10.45
C GLU A 223 5.41 2.80 10.12
N ARG A 224 5.93 2.05 11.11
CA ARG A 224 7.01 1.09 10.87
C ARG A 224 6.62 -0.01 9.91
N LEU A 225 5.41 -0.56 10.04
CA LEU A 225 4.95 -1.57 9.11
C LEU A 225 4.86 -1.00 7.68
N ALA A 226 4.34 0.21 7.50
CA ALA A 226 4.27 0.91 6.21
C ALA A 226 5.65 1.23 5.63
N ASP A 227 6.61 1.62 6.47
CA ASP A 227 7.96 1.99 6.07
C ASP A 227 8.86 0.78 5.81
N GLU A 228 8.72 -0.29 6.60
CA GLU A 228 9.56 -1.49 6.60
C GLU A 228 8.89 -2.64 5.81
N GLY A 229 7.58 -2.63 5.58
CA GLY A 229 6.84 -3.73 4.92
C GLY A 229 6.79 -5.04 5.73
N ALA A 230 7.40 -5.05 6.91
CA ALA A 230 7.33 -6.12 7.88
C ALA A 230 7.53 -5.57 9.31
N LEU A 231 6.94 -6.22 10.31
CA LEU A 231 7.15 -5.86 11.72
C LEU A 231 7.17 -7.10 12.60
N THR A 232 8.25 -7.33 13.34
CA THR A 232 8.34 -8.43 14.31
C THR A 232 7.62 -8.06 15.60
N ILE A 233 6.70 -8.91 16.04
CA ILE A 233 5.86 -8.69 17.21
C ILE A 233 6.60 -9.18 18.47
N SER A 234 7.56 -8.39 18.94
CA SER A 234 8.34 -8.65 20.17
C SER A 234 8.26 -7.48 21.15
N VAL A 235 8.56 -7.73 22.44
CA VAL A 235 8.61 -6.67 23.46
C VAL A 235 9.76 -5.70 23.18
N ASP A 236 10.86 -6.20 22.62
CA ASP A 236 12.05 -5.40 22.33
C ASP A 236 11.85 -4.49 21.11
N GLU A 237 11.02 -4.90 20.13
CA GLU A 237 10.76 -4.10 18.93
C GLU A 237 9.52 -3.22 19.02
N VAL A 238 8.41 -3.74 19.57
CA VAL A 238 7.11 -3.04 19.56
C VAL A 238 6.74 -2.52 20.96
N GLY A 239 7.54 -2.86 21.98
CA GLY A 239 7.33 -2.43 23.35
C GLY A 239 6.29 -3.25 24.12
N TYR A 240 5.87 -2.71 25.26
CA TYR A 240 4.89 -3.34 26.13
C TYR A 240 3.55 -3.53 25.37
N ARG A 241 2.93 -4.71 25.45
CA ARG A 241 1.70 -5.09 24.72
C ARG A 241 1.86 -5.37 23.21
N SER A 242 3.07 -5.73 22.76
CA SER A 242 3.33 -6.27 21.41
C SER A 242 2.25 -7.26 20.92
N ALA A 243 1.76 -8.14 21.80
CA ALA A 243 0.70 -9.10 21.47
C ALA A 243 -0.62 -8.45 21.00
N PHE A 244 -1.06 -7.35 21.61
CA PHE A 244 -2.25 -6.59 21.19
C PHE A 244 -2.00 -5.88 19.86
N ILE A 245 -0.83 -5.23 19.73
CA ILE A 245 -0.46 -4.51 18.51
C ILE A 245 -0.41 -5.48 17.32
N GLY A 246 0.23 -6.64 17.48
CA GLY A 246 0.21 -7.69 16.46
C GLY A 246 -1.19 -8.21 16.14
N ALA A 247 -2.08 -8.27 17.13
CA ALA A 247 -3.48 -8.64 16.89
C ALA A 247 -4.25 -7.59 16.07
N VAL A 248 -3.93 -6.30 16.26
CA VAL A 248 -4.49 -5.18 15.46
C VAL A 248 -3.95 -5.22 14.04
N LEU A 249 -2.63 -5.29 13.87
CA LEU A 249 -1.99 -5.26 12.55
C LEU A 249 -2.41 -6.45 11.66
N ARG A 250 -2.72 -7.61 12.24
CA ARG A 250 -3.28 -8.76 11.51
C ARG A 250 -4.67 -8.52 10.89
N THR A 251 -5.36 -7.46 11.30
CA THR A 251 -6.66 -7.11 10.72
C THR A 251 -6.53 -6.34 9.41
N LEU A 252 -5.33 -5.87 9.07
CA LEU A 252 -5.06 -5.19 7.82
C LEU A 252 -5.25 -6.16 6.64
N PRO A 253 -5.93 -5.75 5.55
CA PRO A 253 -6.08 -6.56 4.36
C PRO A 253 -4.72 -7.07 3.84
N GLY A 254 -4.60 -8.37 3.58
CA GLY A 254 -3.35 -8.96 3.09
C GLY A 254 -2.25 -9.19 4.14
N ALA A 255 -2.44 -8.78 5.40
CA ALA A 255 -1.46 -9.01 6.45
C ALA A 255 -1.34 -10.50 6.80
N ARG A 256 -0.13 -11.05 6.72
CA ARG A 256 0.20 -12.42 7.10
C ARG A 256 1.15 -12.43 8.27
N LEU A 257 0.96 -13.39 9.16
CA LEU A 257 1.87 -13.65 10.28
C LEU A 257 2.78 -14.82 9.93
N VAL A 258 4.08 -14.59 9.88
CA VAL A 258 5.08 -15.58 9.47
C VAL A 258 6.20 -15.69 10.51
N GLY A 259 6.87 -16.85 10.52
CA GLY A 259 8.10 -17.07 11.27
C GLY A 259 7.96 -17.20 12.80
N ASN A 260 9.12 -17.36 13.44
CA ASN A 260 9.31 -17.34 14.89
C ASN A 260 10.66 -16.65 15.18
N PRO A 261 10.70 -15.44 15.77
CA PRO A 261 9.58 -14.69 16.37
C PRO A 261 8.50 -14.27 15.35
N PRO A 262 7.24 -14.06 15.79
CA PRO A 262 6.12 -13.81 14.89
C PRO A 262 6.26 -12.44 14.22
N THR A 263 6.32 -12.41 12.89
CA THR A 263 6.50 -11.20 12.08
C THR A 263 5.29 -10.99 11.18
N ILE A 264 4.73 -9.77 11.16
CA ILE A 264 3.66 -9.39 10.24
C ILE A 264 4.30 -8.89 8.95
N THR A 265 3.82 -9.36 7.80
CA THR A 265 4.24 -8.91 6.47
C THR A 265 3.06 -8.99 5.49
N PHE A 266 3.25 -8.52 4.26
CA PHE A 266 2.28 -8.60 3.18
C PHE A 266 2.95 -9.21 1.96
N GLU A 267 2.20 -9.96 1.16
CA GLU A 267 2.66 -10.46 -0.13
C GLU A 267 2.26 -9.48 -1.24
N PRO A 268 3.09 -9.31 -2.28
CA PRO A 268 2.67 -8.59 -3.47
C PRO A 268 1.54 -9.39 -4.16
N GLU A 269 0.50 -8.70 -4.63
CA GLU A 269 -0.61 -9.32 -5.38
C GLU A 269 -0.20 -9.82 -6.78
N ASP A 270 1.05 -9.61 -7.20
CA ASP A 270 1.59 -10.03 -8.49
C ASP A 270 2.62 -11.16 -8.33
N GLY A 271 2.14 -12.35 -7.98
CA GLY A 271 2.84 -13.61 -8.23
C GLY A 271 1.84 -14.55 -8.88
N GLU A 272 2.08 -14.97 -10.12
CA GLU A 272 1.28 -16.02 -10.76
C GLU A 272 1.11 -17.19 -9.78
N PRO A 273 -0.11 -17.73 -9.58
CA PRO A 273 -0.27 -18.89 -8.73
C PRO A 273 0.60 -20.01 -9.31
N GLU A 274 1.54 -20.53 -8.50
CA GLU A 274 2.25 -21.76 -8.85
C GLU A 274 1.21 -22.81 -9.24
N PRO A 275 1.40 -23.53 -10.35
CA PRO A 275 0.44 -24.53 -10.79
C PRO A 275 0.36 -25.62 -9.72
N GLU A 276 -0.80 -25.72 -9.07
CA GLU A 276 -1.14 -26.83 -8.19
C GLU A 276 -0.93 -28.15 -8.95
N ALA A 277 -0.01 -28.98 -8.44
CA ALA A 277 0.13 -30.36 -8.87
C ALA A 277 -1.21 -31.10 -8.67
N PRO A 278 -1.60 -32.00 -9.59
CA PRO A 278 -2.96 -32.50 -9.66
C PRO A 278 -3.36 -33.28 -8.40
N ALA A 279 -4.53 -32.92 -7.88
CA ALA A 279 -5.19 -33.55 -6.76
C ALA A 279 -5.43 -35.05 -6.98
N ALA A 280 -5.09 -35.84 -5.97
CA ALA A 280 -5.71 -37.14 -5.75
C ALA A 280 -6.93 -36.95 -4.82
N GLU A 281 -8.13 -37.33 -5.26
CA GLU A 281 -9.33 -37.39 -4.39
C GLU A 281 -9.33 -38.67 -3.50
N PRO A 282 -10.30 -38.87 -2.58
CA PRO A 282 -10.21 -38.44 -1.19
C PRO A 282 -10.36 -39.63 -0.22
N SER A 283 -9.64 -39.63 0.90
CA SER A 283 -10.08 -40.36 2.09
C SER A 283 -10.70 -39.36 3.07
N GLY A 284 -12.03 -39.43 3.20
CA GLY A 284 -12.81 -38.65 4.16
C GLY A 284 -12.45 -38.91 5.64
N PRO A 285 -13.10 -38.18 6.56
CA PRO A 285 -12.46 -37.60 7.74
C PRO A 285 -12.50 -38.53 8.96
N PRO A 286 -11.63 -38.32 9.98
CA PRO A 286 -12.08 -38.45 11.36
C PRO A 286 -12.92 -37.22 11.70
N ALA A 287 -14.15 -37.49 12.11
CA ALA A 287 -15.17 -36.53 12.46
C ALA A 287 -14.82 -35.70 13.71
N GLY A 288 -15.35 -34.46 13.72
CA GLY A 288 -15.50 -33.62 14.91
C GLY A 288 -14.31 -32.67 15.11
N ALA A 289 -14.41 -31.37 14.93
CA ALA A 289 -15.56 -30.50 15.13
C ALA A 289 -15.74 -29.56 13.93
N GLY A 290 -16.98 -29.46 13.45
CA GLY A 290 -17.40 -28.26 12.74
C GLY A 290 -17.19 -27.04 13.63
N TYR A 291 -17.11 -25.86 13.01
CA TYR A 291 -17.07 -24.62 13.76
C TYR A 291 -18.28 -24.53 14.71
N GLU A 292 -18.02 -24.65 16.01
CA GLU A 292 -19.00 -24.44 17.08
C GLU A 292 -18.61 -23.18 17.85
N GLY A 293 -19.01 -22.05 17.28
CA GLY A 293 -18.87 -20.71 17.85
C GLY A 293 -19.92 -19.79 17.22
N PRO A 294 -20.20 -18.61 17.79
CA PRO A 294 -21.11 -17.70 17.14
C PRO A 294 -20.40 -17.13 15.90
N LEU A 295 -20.88 -17.53 14.71
CA LEU A 295 -20.40 -17.07 13.40
C LEU A 295 -20.34 -15.55 13.27
N ASN A 296 -21.05 -14.84 14.14
CA ASN A 296 -21.05 -13.40 14.29
C ASN A 296 -20.83 -13.05 15.76
N LYS A 297 -19.94 -12.10 16.07
CA LYS A 297 -19.86 -11.47 17.40
C LYS A 297 -20.06 -9.97 17.27
N ALA A 298 -20.96 -9.41 18.09
CA ALA A 298 -21.41 -8.03 17.98
C ALA A 298 -20.34 -7.02 18.43
N VAL A 299 -20.30 -5.91 17.71
CA VAL A 299 -19.29 -4.85 17.77
C VAL A 299 -20.06 -3.52 17.91
N SER A 300 -19.69 -2.64 18.84
CA SER A 300 -20.26 -1.28 18.89
C SER A 300 -19.16 -0.25 18.61
N SER A 301 -19.06 0.13 17.33
CA SER A 301 -18.26 1.24 16.82
C SER A 301 -19.00 2.57 16.97
N THR A 302 -18.31 3.67 17.29
CA THR A 302 -18.81 5.01 16.95
C THR A 302 -18.62 5.25 15.46
N ALA A 303 -19.65 4.83 14.73
CA ALA A 303 -19.84 5.12 13.33
C ALA A 303 -20.09 6.63 13.13
N ARG A 304 -19.67 7.17 11.99
CA ARG A 304 -20.09 8.48 11.50
C ARG A 304 -21.62 8.51 11.47
N ALA A 305 -22.24 9.19 12.44
CA ALA A 305 -23.69 9.11 12.67
C ALA A 305 -24.51 9.65 11.48
N GLU A 306 -23.87 10.44 10.60
CA GLU A 306 -24.44 10.95 9.36
C GLU A 306 -24.53 9.90 8.26
N GLN A 307 -23.62 8.93 8.16
CA GLN A 307 -23.57 8.02 7.00
C GLN A 307 -24.80 7.09 6.92
N PRO A 308 -25.29 6.50 8.04
CA PRO A 308 -26.57 5.79 8.03
C PRO A 308 -27.75 6.71 7.69
N LYS A 309 -27.71 7.98 8.11
CA LYS A 309 -28.76 8.97 7.82
C LYS A 309 -28.75 9.37 6.34
N LEU A 310 -27.58 9.58 5.74
CA LEU A 310 -27.41 9.83 4.30
C LEU A 310 -27.95 8.65 3.49
N ARG A 311 -27.56 7.43 3.87
CA ARG A 311 -28.02 6.22 3.20
C ARG A 311 -29.54 6.05 3.33
N ALA A 312 -30.11 6.24 4.51
CA ALA A 312 -31.56 6.18 4.72
C ALA A 312 -32.30 7.28 3.95
N LYS A 313 -31.71 8.47 3.82
CA LYS A 313 -32.30 9.61 3.12
C LYS A 313 -32.29 9.44 1.61
N LEU A 314 -31.18 8.99 1.04
CA LEU A 314 -31.03 8.79 -0.40
C LEU A 314 -31.70 7.52 -0.91
N LEU A 315 -31.76 6.45 -0.10
CA LEU A 315 -32.30 5.15 -0.54
C LEU A 315 -33.67 4.83 0.06
N GLY A 316 -34.03 5.39 1.21
CA GLY A 316 -35.28 5.09 1.91
C GLY A 316 -35.50 3.58 2.07
N ALA A 317 -36.68 3.11 1.64
CA ALA A 317 -37.04 1.69 1.59
C ALA A 317 -36.82 1.05 0.20
N ALA A 318 -36.14 1.74 -0.71
CA ALA A 318 -35.92 1.24 -2.07
C ALA A 318 -35.03 0.00 -2.05
N LYS A 319 -35.37 -1.00 -2.86
CA LYS A 319 -34.56 -2.22 -3.02
C LYS A 319 -33.48 -2.07 -4.09
N GLN A 320 -33.63 -1.07 -4.93
CA GLN A 320 -32.72 -0.72 -6.00
C GLN A 320 -32.59 0.79 -6.07
N ALA A 321 -31.44 1.28 -6.53
CA ALA A 321 -31.23 2.69 -6.76
C ALA A 321 -30.32 2.90 -7.97
N SER A 322 -30.57 3.99 -8.67
CA SER A 322 -29.76 4.41 -9.80
C SER A 322 -28.55 5.18 -9.32
N CYS A 323 -27.39 4.87 -9.88
CA CYS A 323 -26.19 5.67 -9.70
C CYS A 323 -26.40 7.04 -10.35
N ALA A 324 -26.10 8.12 -9.64
CA ALA A 324 -26.22 9.49 -10.11
C ALA A 324 -25.30 9.83 -11.30
N ILE A 325 -24.27 9.00 -11.53
CA ILE A 325 -23.26 9.21 -12.57
C ILE A 325 -23.54 8.36 -13.82
N CYS A 326 -23.57 7.03 -13.68
CA CYS A 326 -23.79 6.13 -14.83
C CYS A 326 -25.27 5.89 -15.14
N ASP A 327 -26.19 6.30 -14.26
CA ASP A 327 -27.63 6.10 -14.37
C ASP A 327 -28.08 4.63 -14.45
N VAL A 328 -27.18 3.69 -14.11
CA VAL A 328 -27.51 2.28 -14.01
C VAL A 328 -28.16 2.01 -12.66
N THR A 329 -29.30 1.32 -12.69
CA THR A 329 -29.99 0.84 -11.51
C THR A 329 -29.33 -0.42 -10.98
N TYR A 330 -28.92 -0.38 -9.71
CA TYR A 330 -28.35 -1.52 -9.01
C TYR A 330 -29.16 -1.86 -7.77
N PRO A 331 -29.12 -3.12 -7.31
CA PRO A 331 -29.46 -3.44 -5.93
C PRO A 331 -28.73 -2.53 -4.95
N VAL A 332 -29.42 -2.07 -3.90
CA VAL A 332 -28.87 -1.07 -2.96
C VAL A 332 -27.54 -1.47 -2.31
N LYS A 333 -27.20 -2.76 -2.26
CA LYS A 333 -25.91 -3.27 -1.75
C LYS A 333 -24.70 -2.91 -2.61
N PHE A 334 -24.91 -2.54 -3.87
CA PHE A 334 -23.84 -2.19 -4.82
C PHE A 334 -23.70 -0.69 -5.07
N VAL A 335 -24.34 0.11 -4.22
CA VAL A 335 -24.28 1.57 -4.30
C VAL A 335 -23.96 2.18 -2.95
N TRP A 336 -23.24 3.28 -2.99
CA TRP A 336 -22.78 4.05 -1.85
C TRP A 336 -23.49 5.40 -1.78
N ALA A 337 -23.64 5.94 -0.56
CA ALA A 337 -23.99 7.34 -0.34
C ALA A 337 -22.68 8.14 -0.31
N ALA A 338 -22.20 8.50 -1.49
CA ALA A 338 -20.92 9.14 -1.72
C ALA A 338 -21.01 10.65 -1.43
N HIS A 339 -20.04 11.20 -0.72
CA HIS A 339 -19.99 12.64 -0.52
C HIS A 339 -19.56 13.34 -1.82
N ILE A 340 -20.26 14.41 -2.19
CA ILE A 340 -19.95 15.22 -3.38
C ILE A 340 -18.68 16.05 -3.14
N LYS A 341 -18.56 16.65 -1.96
CA LYS A 341 -17.34 17.32 -1.45
C LYS A 341 -16.65 16.40 -0.44
N LYS A 342 -15.33 16.24 -0.52
CA LYS A 342 -14.58 15.34 0.40
C LYS A 342 -14.91 15.67 1.86
N ARG A 343 -15.30 14.66 2.64
CA ARG A 343 -15.80 14.83 4.03
C ARG A 343 -14.77 15.49 4.95
N ALA A 344 -13.48 15.24 4.71
CA ALA A 344 -12.35 15.86 5.42
C ALA A 344 -12.25 17.37 5.18
N ASN A 345 -12.80 17.87 4.07
CA ASN A 345 -12.78 19.29 3.70
C ASN A 345 -14.14 19.97 3.96
N CYS A 346 -15.11 19.25 4.52
CA CYS A 346 -16.40 19.82 4.89
C CYS A 346 -16.30 20.55 6.22
N THR A 347 -16.90 21.72 6.32
CA THR A 347 -17.23 22.32 7.61
C THR A 347 -18.29 21.48 8.32
N GLU A 348 -18.49 21.72 9.62
CA GLU A 348 -19.53 21.03 10.39
C GLU A 348 -20.93 21.26 9.81
N ASP A 349 -21.22 22.48 9.32
CA ASP A 349 -22.48 22.80 8.68
C ASP A 349 -22.65 22.08 7.34
N GLU A 350 -21.57 21.97 6.55
CA GLU A 350 -21.61 21.23 5.29
C GLU A 350 -21.76 19.72 5.52
N ALA A 351 -21.12 19.16 6.54
CA ALA A 351 -21.28 17.77 6.94
C ALA A 351 -22.69 17.45 7.47
N ARG A 352 -23.40 18.47 7.95
CA ARG A 352 -24.81 18.39 8.38
C ARG A 352 -25.81 18.61 7.25
N ASP A 353 -25.36 19.06 6.07
CA ASP A 353 -26.20 19.31 4.89
C ASP A 353 -26.57 18.01 4.16
N LEU A 354 -27.26 17.11 4.86
CA LEU A 354 -27.55 15.75 4.41
C LEU A 354 -28.42 15.69 3.14
N ASP A 355 -29.10 16.78 2.80
CA ASP A 355 -29.92 16.91 1.59
C ASP A 355 -29.07 17.05 0.32
N HIS A 356 -27.87 17.62 0.45
CA HIS A 356 -27.14 18.14 -0.70
C HIS A 356 -25.67 17.72 -0.75
N ILE A 357 -25.10 17.25 0.36
CA ILE A 357 -23.68 16.89 0.47
C ILE A 357 -23.34 15.55 -0.16
N ALA A 358 -24.34 14.71 -0.49
CA ALA A 358 -24.11 13.36 -0.97
C ALA A 358 -24.97 12.99 -2.18
N MET A 359 -24.49 12.00 -2.94
CA MET A 359 -25.17 11.40 -4.07
C MET A 359 -25.02 9.87 -4.04
N ILE A 360 -25.84 9.16 -4.81
CA ILE A 360 -25.69 7.71 -4.98
C ILE A 360 -24.63 7.41 -6.05
N ALA A 361 -23.55 6.72 -5.68
CA ALA A 361 -22.51 6.26 -6.60
C ALA A 361 -22.43 4.72 -6.61
N CYS A 362 -22.16 4.10 -7.76
CA CYS A 362 -22.00 2.65 -7.81
C CYS A 362 -20.58 2.22 -7.38
N LEU A 363 -20.50 1.04 -6.78
CA LEU A 363 -19.22 0.38 -6.44
C LEU A 363 -18.51 -0.21 -7.67
N PHE A 364 -19.16 -0.20 -8.84
CA PHE A 364 -18.61 -0.72 -10.09
C PHE A 364 -17.77 0.30 -10.87
N GLY A 365 -17.40 1.43 -10.24
CA GLY A 365 -16.42 2.35 -10.80
C GLY A 365 -16.74 3.83 -10.60
N CYS A 366 -18.01 4.24 -10.54
CA CYS A 366 -18.33 5.67 -10.50
C CYS A 366 -17.88 6.36 -9.19
N ASP A 367 -17.91 5.65 -8.06
CA ASP A 367 -17.44 6.17 -6.77
C ASP A 367 -15.93 6.48 -6.81
N VAL A 368 -15.13 5.46 -7.16
CA VAL A 368 -13.67 5.58 -7.27
C VAL A 368 -13.22 6.56 -8.36
N LEU A 369 -13.87 6.57 -9.52
CA LEU A 369 -13.53 7.51 -10.61
C LEU A 369 -13.80 8.97 -10.21
N TYR A 370 -14.87 9.21 -9.46
CA TYR A 370 -15.22 10.54 -8.96
C TYR A 370 -14.26 10.96 -7.85
N GLU A 371 -13.94 10.07 -6.91
CA GLU A 371 -12.99 10.35 -5.82
C GLU A 371 -11.56 10.63 -6.32
N ALA A 372 -11.12 9.89 -7.35
CA ALA A 372 -9.84 10.07 -8.02
C ALA A 372 -9.78 11.31 -8.93
N GLY A 373 -10.90 12.04 -9.10
CA GLY A 373 -10.95 13.25 -9.92
C GLY A 373 -10.93 13.00 -11.43
N LEU A 374 -11.12 11.77 -11.87
CA LEU A 374 -11.16 11.40 -13.29
C LEU A 374 -12.49 11.76 -13.96
N ILE A 375 -13.53 11.92 -13.16
CA ILE A 375 -14.81 12.49 -13.56
C ILE A 375 -15.24 13.58 -12.58
N ALA A 376 -15.96 14.58 -13.09
CA ALA A 376 -16.60 15.61 -12.28
C ALA A 376 -17.92 16.04 -12.93
N VAL A 377 -18.63 16.96 -12.29
CA VAL A 377 -19.88 17.53 -12.83
C VAL A 377 -19.67 19.01 -13.12
N ASN A 378 -19.93 19.43 -14.36
CA ASN A 378 -19.78 20.82 -14.78
C ASN A 378 -20.93 21.71 -14.29
N GLY A 379 -20.83 23.02 -14.55
CA GLY A 379 -21.86 24.00 -14.15
C GLY A 379 -23.26 23.79 -14.75
N GLN A 380 -23.38 22.93 -15.76
CA GLN A 380 -24.65 22.53 -16.39
C GLN A 380 -25.20 21.21 -15.82
N GLY A 381 -24.57 20.64 -14.79
CA GLY A 381 -24.97 19.37 -14.20
C GLY A 381 -24.62 18.15 -15.06
N ARG A 382 -23.64 18.27 -15.96
CA ARG A 382 -23.20 17.16 -16.82
C ARG A 382 -21.85 16.59 -16.41
N VAL A 383 -21.71 15.28 -16.52
CA VAL A 383 -20.44 14.59 -16.28
C VAL A 383 -19.42 15.04 -17.31
N ILE A 384 -18.30 15.55 -16.82
CA ILE A 384 -17.08 15.79 -17.58
C ILE A 384 -16.05 14.76 -17.16
N THR A 385 -15.19 14.37 -18.10
CA THR A 385 -14.14 13.39 -17.85
C THR A 385 -12.79 14.07 -18.05
N SER A 386 -11.80 13.62 -17.30
CA SER A 386 -10.46 14.18 -17.33
C SER A 386 -9.86 14.10 -18.75
N PRO A 387 -9.28 15.19 -19.28
CA PRO A 387 -8.51 15.14 -20.53
C PRO A 387 -7.16 14.42 -20.36
N THR A 388 -6.73 14.10 -19.13
CA THR A 388 -5.49 13.35 -18.89
C THR A 388 -5.58 11.89 -19.31
N VAL A 389 -6.78 11.37 -19.55
CA VAL A 389 -7.02 10.00 -19.98
C VAL A 389 -7.26 9.94 -21.48
N GLN A 390 -6.44 9.17 -22.19
CA GLN A 390 -6.61 8.94 -23.63
C GLN A 390 -7.88 8.09 -23.88
N ASP A 391 -8.75 8.53 -24.79
CA ASP A 391 -10.02 7.85 -25.10
C ASP A 391 -9.82 6.40 -25.59
N SER A 392 -8.68 6.09 -26.24
CA SER A 392 -8.35 4.74 -26.72
C SER A 392 -7.92 3.77 -25.62
N SER A 393 -7.51 4.28 -24.44
CA SER A 393 -7.08 3.44 -23.32
C SER A 393 -8.25 2.64 -22.73
N PRO A 394 -7.99 1.51 -22.04
CA PRO A 394 -9.05 0.77 -21.34
C PRO A 394 -9.84 1.64 -20.36
N LEU A 395 -9.16 2.55 -19.67
CA LEU A 395 -9.80 3.52 -18.77
C LEU A 395 -10.63 4.56 -19.54
N GLY A 396 -10.13 5.05 -20.67
CA GLY A 396 -10.86 5.94 -21.58
C GLY A 396 -12.16 5.32 -22.07
N GLN A 397 -12.14 4.03 -22.41
CA GLN A 397 -13.33 3.28 -22.81
C GLN A 397 -14.38 3.16 -21.69
N GLN A 398 -13.96 3.12 -20.42
CA GLN A 398 -14.86 3.15 -19.26
C GLN A 398 -15.42 4.56 -18.98
N LEU A 399 -14.66 5.62 -19.29
CA LEU A 399 -15.08 7.01 -19.12
C LEU A 399 -16.02 7.50 -20.23
N ALA A 400 -15.78 7.05 -21.47
CA ALA A 400 -16.56 7.41 -22.65
C ALA A 400 -18.09 7.34 -22.46
N PRO A 401 -18.68 6.26 -21.90
CA PRO A 401 -20.13 6.17 -21.70
C PRO A 401 -20.67 7.11 -20.62
N LEU A 402 -19.81 7.68 -19.76
CA LEU A 402 -20.20 8.61 -18.71
C LEU A 402 -20.24 10.06 -19.20
N ARG A 403 -19.37 10.42 -20.15
CA ARG A 403 -19.20 11.79 -20.65
C ARG A 403 -20.54 12.38 -21.13
N GLY A 404 -20.86 13.56 -20.61
CA GLY A 404 -22.06 14.32 -20.99
C GLY A 404 -23.37 13.88 -20.32
N ARG A 405 -23.36 12.81 -19.52
CA ARG A 405 -24.56 12.37 -18.77
C ARG A 405 -25.03 13.44 -17.80
N LEU A 406 -26.34 13.55 -17.62
CA LEU A 406 -26.94 14.48 -16.67
C LEU A 406 -26.92 13.86 -15.26
N VAL A 407 -26.45 14.61 -14.28
CA VAL A 407 -26.41 14.19 -12.88
C VAL A 407 -27.60 14.79 -12.14
N ALA A 408 -28.60 13.96 -11.85
CA ALA A 408 -29.83 14.41 -11.19
C ALA A 408 -29.60 15.00 -9.78
N ALA A 409 -28.48 14.65 -9.13
CA ALA A 409 -28.08 15.20 -7.84
C ALA A 409 -27.53 16.64 -7.92
N PHE A 410 -27.25 17.17 -9.12
CA PHE A 410 -26.80 18.54 -9.33
C PHE A 410 -28.00 19.50 -9.33
N THR A 411 -28.15 20.26 -8.24
CA THR A 411 -29.20 21.26 -8.02
C THR A 411 -28.56 22.61 -7.68
N ASP A 412 -29.35 23.69 -7.59
CA ASP A 412 -28.84 24.99 -7.15
C ASP A 412 -28.23 24.93 -5.74
N THR A 413 -28.73 24.04 -4.87
CA THR A 413 -28.27 23.87 -3.49
C THR A 413 -27.03 22.97 -3.37
N SER A 414 -26.89 21.94 -4.20
CA SER A 414 -25.70 21.06 -4.22
C SER A 414 -24.58 21.57 -5.13
N ARG A 415 -24.84 22.56 -6.00
CA ARG A 415 -23.88 23.14 -6.95
C ARG A 415 -22.55 23.50 -6.30
N LYS A 416 -22.56 24.13 -5.12
CA LYS A 416 -21.36 24.52 -4.37
C LYS A 416 -20.43 23.32 -4.08
N TYR A 417 -20.99 22.13 -3.85
CA TYR A 417 -20.21 20.92 -3.57
C TYR A 417 -19.60 20.32 -4.83
N PHE A 418 -20.37 20.29 -5.92
CA PHE A 418 -19.85 19.86 -7.23
C PHE A 418 -18.81 20.84 -7.78
N GLU A 419 -19.00 22.14 -7.55
CA GLU A 419 -18.01 23.16 -7.88
C GLU A 419 -16.73 23.01 -7.06
N TRP A 420 -16.85 22.75 -5.76
CA TRP A 420 -15.68 22.45 -4.92
C TRP A 420 -14.93 21.24 -5.48
N HIS A 421 -15.63 20.15 -5.81
CA HIS A 421 -15.00 18.95 -6.37
C HIS A 421 -14.31 19.25 -7.72
N ARG A 422 -14.99 19.95 -8.63
CA ARG A 422 -14.45 20.37 -9.94
C ARG A 422 -13.21 21.25 -9.82
N THR A 423 -13.10 22.06 -8.77
CA THR A 423 -11.98 23.00 -8.59
C THR A 423 -10.84 22.42 -7.75
N ASN A 424 -11.11 21.44 -6.88
CA ASN A 424 -10.13 20.93 -5.90
C ASN A 424 -9.74 19.46 -6.12
N THR A 425 -10.52 18.69 -6.88
CA THR A 425 -10.31 17.24 -7.08
C THR A 425 -10.23 16.87 -8.55
N PHE A 426 -11.01 17.48 -9.43
CA PHE A 426 -11.03 17.12 -10.85
C PHE A 426 -9.71 17.41 -11.56
N LEU A 427 -9.23 16.44 -12.33
CA LEU A 427 -7.98 16.50 -13.08
C LEU A 427 -8.18 17.07 -14.49
N GLY A 428 -8.69 18.29 -14.61
CA GLY A 428 -8.91 18.94 -15.91
C GLY A 428 -9.12 20.45 -15.80
N PRO A 429 -9.23 21.17 -16.94
CA PRO A 429 -9.55 22.60 -16.90
C PRO A 429 -10.93 22.77 -16.25
N ALA A 430 -10.96 23.59 -15.19
CA ALA A 430 -12.13 23.79 -14.34
C ALA A 430 -13.33 24.31 -15.14
#